data_AF-A0A9D7APE2-F1
#
_entry.id   AF-A0A9D7APE2-F1
#
_cell.length_a   1.000
_cell.length_b   1.000
_cell.length_c   1.000
_cell.angle_alpha   90.00
_cell.angle_beta   90.00
_cell.angle_gamma   90.00
#
_symmetry.space_group_name_H-M   'P 1'
#
loop_
_entity.id
_entity.type
_entity.pdbx_description
1 polymer ?
#
loop_
_entity_poly.entity_id
_entity_poly.type
_entity_poly.pdbx_seq_one_letter_code
_entity_poly.pdbx_strand_id
1 'polypeptide(L)'
;MATAQSLARAVPRWTRPNLLWSLSEAGQHADAIRIGEQGLALGRYDATPALMNNLAWLYLDLERLAEAEALYRSLCDEADPTIRCFAWAKRVDIGARRGDRVAVDHAIEHALASLDTTDLYRAHAVVIIATLEHGKPDAVRRAAQRLRNQPVDPFLQRRLDMLVARHGLDMAHSSKRPAGYKADH
;
A
#
# COMPACT_ATOMS: atom_id res chain seq x y z
N MET A 1 -8.24 -37.01 12.72
CA MET A 1 -8.34 -35.81 11.86
C MET A 1 -7.89 -34.60 12.68
N ALA A 2 -6.76 -33.98 12.32
CA ALA A 2 -6.36 -32.73 12.93
C ALA A 2 -7.32 -31.63 12.45
N THR A 3 -7.95 -30.90 13.38
CA THR A 3 -8.82 -29.77 13.03
C THR A 3 -8.01 -28.65 12.37
N ALA A 4 -8.64 -27.80 11.56
CA ALA A 4 -7.99 -26.61 10.95
C ALA A 4 -7.28 -25.72 12.00
N GLN A 5 -7.71 -25.80 13.26
CA GLN A 5 -7.15 -25.14 14.42
C GLN A 5 -5.79 -25.72 14.86
N SER A 6 -5.56 -27.02 14.68
CA SER A 6 -4.29 -27.70 14.94
C SER A 6 -3.23 -27.34 13.89
N LEU A 7 -3.62 -27.20 12.62
CA LEU A 7 -2.70 -26.80 11.55
C LEU A 7 -2.24 -25.35 11.72
N ALA A 8 -3.12 -24.43 12.11
CA ALA A 8 -2.76 -23.02 12.28
C ALA A 8 -1.81 -22.74 13.46
N ARG A 9 -1.82 -23.57 14.51
CA ARG A 9 -0.84 -23.51 15.60
C ARG A 9 0.52 -24.05 15.19
N ALA A 10 0.58 -24.99 14.24
CA ALA A 10 1.82 -25.57 13.75
C ALA A 10 2.55 -24.68 12.72
N VAL A 11 1.88 -23.68 12.14
CA VAL A 11 2.47 -22.76 11.15
C VAL A 11 3.38 -21.76 11.86
N PRO A 12 4.69 -21.74 11.53
CA PRO A 12 5.62 -20.75 12.06
C PRO A 12 5.14 -19.32 11.85
N ARG A 13 5.31 -18.43 12.83
CA ARG A 13 4.80 -17.05 12.78
C ARG A 13 5.25 -16.26 11.53
N TRP A 14 6.43 -16.56 11.00
CA TRP A 14 7.02 -15.88 9.84
C TRP A 14 6.43 -16.32 8.50
N THR A 15 5.80 -17.50 8.40
CA THR A 15 5.15 -17.94 7.15
C THR A 15 3.70 -17.51 7.04
N ARG A 16 3.10 -17.02 8.13
CA ARG A 16 1.68 -16.63 8.18
C ARG A 16 1.26 -15.60 7.14
N PRO A 17 2.05 -14.55 6.82
CA PRO A 17 1.68 -13.60 5.76
C PRO A 17 1.53 -14.29 4.39
N ASN A 18 2.43 -15.22 4.08
CA ASN A 18 2.41 -15.97 2.81
C ASN A 18 1.25 -16.95 2.78
N LEU A 19 1.01 -17.67 3.88
CA LEU A 19 -0.13 -18.59 3.97
C LEU A 19 -1.46 -17.85 3.84
N LEU A 20 -1.61 -16.70 4.51
CA LEU A 20 -2.79 -15.85 4.38
C LEU A 20 -3.00 -15.45 2.91
N TRP A 21 -1.95 -14.98 2.25
CA TRP A 21 -2.00 -14.59 0.84
C TRP A 21 -2.45 -15.76 -0.05
N SER A 22 -1.83 -16.94 0.09
CA SER A 22 -2.20 -18.11 -0.71
C SER A 22 -3.64 -18.57 -0.48
N LEU A 23 -4.12 -18.54 0.77
CA LEU A 23 -5.50 -18.89 1.10
C LEU A 23 -6.49 -17.86 0.52
N SER A 24 -6.12 -16.58 0.53
CA SER A 24 -6.90 -15.51 -0.08
C SER A 24 -7.06 -15.73 -1.59
N GLU A 25 -5.96 -15.97 -2.29
CA GLU A 25 -5.96 -16.23 -3.73
C GLU A 25 -6.73 -17.51 -4.11
N ALA A 26 -6.77 -18.49 -3.20
CA ALA A 26 -7.56 -19.72 -3.36
C ALA A 26 -9.06 -19.52 -3.05
N GLY A 27 -9.51 -18.30 -2.72
CA GLY A 27 -10.89 -18.01 -2.33
C GLY A 27 -11.27 -18.50 -0.94
N GLN A 28 -10.31 -19.03 -0.17
CA GLN A 28 -10.52 -19.56 1.19
C GLN A 28 -10.47 -18.42 2.23
N HIS A 29 -11.29 -17.39 2.01
CA HIS A 29 -11.23 -16.12 2.75
C HIS A 29 -11.39 -16.29 4.26
N ALA A 30 -12.30 -17.18 4.70
CA ALA A 30 -12.52 -17.45 6.12
C ALA A 30 -11.27 -18.00 6.81
N ASP A 31 -10.54 -18.90 6.15
CA ASP A 31 -9.28 -19.45 6.67
C ASP A 31 -8.15 -18.43 6.63
N ALA A 32 -8.07 -17.63 5.55
CA ALA A 32 -7.09 -16.55 5.43
C ALA A 32 -7.24 -15.53 6.57
N ILE A 33 -8.47 -15.06 6.82
CA ILE A 33 -8.78 -14.15 7.93
C ILE A 33 -8.36 -14.77 9.27
N ARG A 34 -8.77 -16.02 9.51
CA ARG A 34 -8.45 -16.74 10.74
C ARG A 34 -6.94 -16.83 10.98
N ILE A 35 -6.15 -17.12 9.95
CA ILE A 35 -4.67 -17.15 10.04
C ILE A 35 -4.12 -15.77 10.37
N GLY A 36 -4.65 -14.71 9.75
CA GLY A 36 -4.29 -13.32 10.01
C GLY A 36 -4.55 -12.92 11.45
N GLU A 37 -5.79 -13.03 11.91
CA GLU A 37 -6.20 -12.65 13.27
C GLU A 37 -5.45 -13.45 14.33
N GLN A 38 -5.29 -14.77 14.14
CA GLN A 38 -4.50 -15.59 15.04
C GLN A 38 -3.02 -15.21 15.04
N GLY A 39 -2.48 -14.72 13.94
CA GLY A 39 -1.11 -14.22 13.88
C GLY A 39 -0.97 -12.92 14.67
N LEU A 40 -1.88 -11.96 14.48
CA LEU A 40 -1.87 -10.70 15.23
C LEU A 40 -2.08 -10.91 16.74
N ALA A 41 -2.85 -11.91 17.14
CA ALA A 41 -3.06 -12.28 18.54
C ALA A 41 -1.77 -12.79 19.24
N LEU A 42 -0.73 -13.17 18.50
CA LEU A 42 0.58 -13.55 19.07
C LEU A 42 1.44 -12.33 19.47
N GLY A 43 0.96 -11.12 19.24
CA GLY A 43 1.71 -9.88 19.46
C GLY A 43 2.58 -9.49 18.28
N ARG A 44 3.44 -8.48 18.48
CA ARG A 44 4.34 -7.98 17.44
C ARG A 44 5.56 -8.89 17.25
N TYR A 45 5.89 -9.14 15.99
CA TYR A 45 7.09 -9.83 15.50
C TYR A 45 7.46 -9.30 14.11
N ASP A 46 8.62 -9.68 13.59
CA ASP A 46 9.19 -9.07 12.36
C ASP A 46 8.25 -9.11 11.15
N ALA A 47 7.46 -10.17 11.01
CA ALA A 47 6.49 -10.34 9.92
C ALA A 47 5.10 -9.73 10.21
N THR A 48 4.90 -9.07 11.36
CA THR A 48 3.62 -8.43 11.71
C THR A 48 3.20 -7.36 10.69
N PRO A 49 4.07 -6.44 10.21
CA PRO A 49 3.64 -5.45 9.22
C PRO A 49 3.14 -6.07 7.91
N ALA A 50 3.83 -7.11 7.42
CA ALA A 50 3.39 -7.85 6.24
C ALA A 50 2.05 -8.58 6.48
N LEU A 51 1.88 -9.18 7.66
CA LEU A 51 0.63 -9.84 8.01
C LEU A 51 -0.54 -8.86 8.07
N MET A 52 -0.34 -7.70 8.71
CA MET A 52 -1.33 -6.64 8.80
C MET A 52 -1.71 -6.12 7.41
N ASN A 53 -0.71 -5.87 6.55
CA ASN A 53 -0.97 -5.40 5.19
C ASN A 53 -1.82 -6.39 4.39
N ASN A 54 -1.47 -7.68 4.43
CA ASN A 54 -2.20 -8.70 3.69
C ASN A 54 -3.61 -8.92 4.24
N LEU A 55 -3.78 -8.92 5.56
CA LEU A 55 -5.11 -9.04 6.18
C LEU A 55 -5.99 -7.81 5.89
N ALA A 56 -5.41 -6.60 5.95
CA ALA A 56 -6.12 -5.36 5.64
C ALA A 56 -6.56 -5.30 4.17
N TRP A 57 -5.72 -5.80 3.26
CA TRP A 57 -6.07 -5.92 1.85
C TRP A 57 -7.24 -6.88 1.64
N LEU A 58 -7.22 -8.06 2.28
CA LEU A 58 -8.34 -9.00 2.22
C LEU A 58 -9.63 -8.40 2.80
N TYR A 59 -9.54 -7.64 3.89
CA TYR A 59 -10.70 -6.92 4.40
C TYR A 59 -11.24 -5.87 3.43
N LEU A 60 -10.38 -5.16 2.71
CA LEU A 60 -10.81 -4.24 1.66
C LEU A 60 -11.55 -4.95 0.53
N ASP A 61 -11.04 -6.09 0.08
CA ASP A 61 -11.65 -6.85 -1.02
C ASP A 61 -13.01 -7.45 -0.64
N LEU A 62 -13.24 -7.67 0.65
CA LEU A 62 -14.51 -8.11 1.21
C LEU A 62 -15.42 -6.95 1.66
N GLU A 63 -15.11 -5.70 1.32
CA GLU A 63 -15.83 -4.49 1.74
C GLU A 63 -15.95 -4.32 3.27
N ARG A 64 -15.06 -4.95 4.03
CA ARG A 64 -14.91 -4.81 5.49
C ARG A 64 -14.03 -3.60 5.80
N LEU A 65 -14.53 -2.42 5.41
CA LEU A 65 -13.74 -1.19 5.40
C LEU A 65 -13.28 -0.74 6.79
N ALA A 66 -14.04 -1.02 7.85
CA ALA A 66 -13.70 -0.61 9.21
C ALA A 66 -12.50 -1.40 9.75
N GLU A 67 -12.49 -2.72 9.57
CA GLU A 67 -11.38 -3.58 9.98
C GLU A 67 -10.11 -3.31 9.16
N ALA A 68 -10.26 -3.10 7.85
CA ALA A 68 -9.14 -2.72 7.00
C ALA A 68 -8.50 -1.39 7.46
N GLU A 69 -9.32 -0.38 7.74
CA GLU A 69 -8.84 0.92 8.19
C GLU A 69 -8.09 0.84 9.51
N ALA A 70 -8.59 0.05 10.47
CA ALA A 70 -7.91 -0.12 11.75
C ALA A 70 -6.47 -0.63 11.58
N LEU A 71 -6.27 -1.60 10.69
CA LEU A 71 -4.95 -2.15 10.37
C LEU A 71 -4.08 -1.14 9.60
N TYR A 72 -4.63 -0.48 8.58
CA TYR A 72 -3.86 0.52 7.83
C TYR A 72 -3.50 1.73 8.67
N ARG A 73 -4.34 2.16 9.62
CA ARG A 73 -4.00 3.21 10.57
C ARG A 73 -2.77 2.83 11.40
N SER A 74 -2.72 1.61 11.92
CA SER A 74 -1.54 1.14 12.65
C SER A 74 -0.30 1.01 11.75
N LEU A 75 -0.46 0.71 10.46
CA LEU A 75 0.65 0.71 9.49
C LEU A 75 1.14 2.11 9.11
N CYS A 76 0.28 3.14 9.18
CA CYS A 76 0.70 4.53 9.01
C CYS A 76 1.67 5.00 10.10
N ASP A 77 1.62 4.38 11.28
CA ASP A 77 2.50 4.67 12.41
C ASP A 77 3.80 3.86 12.38
N GLU A 78 3.94 2.89 11.46
CA GLU A 78 5.16 2.07 11.35
C GLU A 78 6.38 2.89 10.94
N ALA A 79 7.56 2.47 11.38
CA ALA A 79 8.81 3.16 11.07
C ALA A 79 9.16 3.08 9.58
N ASP A 80 8.84 1.97 8.92
CA ASP A 80 9.16 1.73 7.52
C ASP A 80 8.38 2.71 6.61
N PRO A 81 9.09 3.60 5.89
CA PRO A 81 8.47 4.63 5.06
C PRO A 81 7.77 4.05 3.82
N THR A 82 8.22 2.90 3.30
CA THR A 82 7.56 2.20 2.21
C THR A 82 6.22 1.67 2.66
N ILE A 83 6.15 0.99 3.81
CA ILE A 83 4.88 0.50 4.38
C ILE A 83 3.92 1.66 4.64
N ARG A 84 4.44 2.79 5.14
CA ARG A 84 3.66 4.01 5.37
C ARG A 84 3.01 4.54 4.09
N CYS A 85 3.74 4.58 2.98
CA CYS A 85 3.20 4.97 1.67
C CYS A 85 2.05 4.06 1.21
N PHE A 86 2.23 2.74 1.29
CA PHE A 86 1.16 1.79 0.95
C PHE A 86 -0.07 1.97 1.85
N ALA A 87 0.14 2.13 3.15
CA ALA A 87 -0.93 2.28 4.12
C ALA A 87 -1.74 3.57 3.88
N TRP A 88 -1.08 4.71 3.67
CA TRP A 88 -1.78 5.95 3.37
C TRP A 88 -2.53 5.91 2.05
N ALA A 89 -1.94 5.35 0.99
CA ALA A 89 -2.64 5.17 -0.28
C ALA A 89 -3.90 4.29 -0.12
N LYS A 90 -3.83 3.24 0.71
CA LYS A 90 -5.00 2.40 1.00
C LYS A 90 -6.06 3.13 1.82
N ARG A 91 -5.67 4.06 2.69
CA ARG A 91 -6.64 4.94 3.38
C ARG A 91 -7.33 5.93 2.42
N VAL A 92 -6.66 6.36 1.35
CA VAL A 92 -7.30 7.11 0.26
C VAL A 92 -8.40 6.26 -0.39
N ASP A 93 -8.10 5.01 -0.75
CA ASP A 93 -9.09 4.07 -1.32
C ASP A 93 -10.30 3.90 -0.39
N ILE A 94 -10.06 3.69 0.92
CA ILE A 94 -11.11 3.53 1.93
C ILE A 94 -11.99 4.77 2.02
N GLY A 95 -11.38 5.96 2.13
CA GLY A 95 -12.10 7.22 2.19
C GLY A 95 -12.96 7.44 0.95
N ALA A 96 -12.41 7.13 -0.24
CA ALA A 96 -13.12 7.25 -1.51
C ALA A 96 -14.33 6.31 -1.59
N ARG A 97 -14.20 5.04 -1.17
CA ARG A 97 -15.33 4.09 -1.12
C ARG A 97 -16.43 4.51 -0.17
N ARG A 98 -16.09 5.23 0.91
CA ARG A 98 -17.08 5.80 1.86
C ARG A 98 -17.65 7.15 1.43
N GLY A 99 -17.12 7.77 0.36
CA GLY A 99 -17.47 9.14 -0.01
C GLY A 99 -16.96 10.20 0.98
N ASP A 100 -16.03 9.86 1.87
CA ASP A 100 -15.46 10.79 2.85
C ASP A 100 -14.30 11.57 2.23
N ARG A 101 -14.63 12.74 1.68
CA ARG A 101 -13.65 13.61 1.03
C ARG A 101 -12.60 14.14 2.00
N VAL A 102 -12.97 14.38 3.25
CA VAL A 102 -12.04 14.92 4.26
C VAL A 102 -10.97 13.88 4.59
N ALA A 103 -11.38 12.61 4.78
CA ALA A 103 -10.45 11.51 4.98
C ALA A 103 -9.54 11.28 3.76
N VAL A 104 -10.09 11.37 2.55
CA VAL A 104 -9.30 11.28 1.29
C VAL A 104 -8.23 12.36 1.25
N ASP A 105 -8.60 13.62 1.43
CA ASP A 105 -7.66 14.74 1.32
C ASP A 105 -6.57 14.65 2.41
N HIS A 106 -6.96 14.30 3.64
CA HIS A 106 -6.02 14.07 4.74
C HIS A 106 -5.04 12.93 4.42
N ALA A 107 -5.54 11.80 3.92
CA ALA A 107 -4.70 10.65 3.59
C ALA A 107 -3.74 10.96 2.44
N ILE A 108 -4.15 11.73 1.43
CA ILE A 108 -3.29 12.15 0.32
C ILE A 108 -2.13 13.03 0.80
N GLU A 109 -2.39 14.00 1.68
CA GLU A 109 -1.32 14.86 2.19
C GLU A 109 -0.24 14.05 2.93
N HIS A 110 -0.65 13.11 3.77
CA HIS A 110 0.29 12.22 4.46
C HIS A 110 0.99 11.24 3.49
N ALA A 111 0.29 10.74 2.49
CA ALA A 111 0.87 9.86 1.47
C ALA A 111 1.98 10.59 0.70
N LEU A 112 1.71 11.81 0.23
CA LEU A 112 2.68 12.64 -0.50
C LEU A 112 3.88 13.03 0.37
N ALA A 113 3.65 13.39 1.65
CA ALA A 113 4.72 13.69 2.59
C ALA A 113 5.63 12.47 2.85
N SER A 114 5.07 11.25 2.78
CA SER A 114 5.84 10.02 2.98
C SER A 114 6.77 9.69 1.80
N LEU A 115 6.50 10.21 0.60
CA LEU A 115 7.32 9.93 -0.60
C LEU A 115 8.76 10.40 -0.48
N ASP A 116 8.99 11.49 0.24
CA ASP A 116 10.31 12.08 0.40
C ASP A 116 11.18 11.28 1.40
N THR A 117 10.61 10.22 2.01
CA THR A 117 11.28 9.37 3.00
C THR A 117 11.63 7.97 2.50
N THR A 118 11.35 7.66 1.23
CA THR A 118 11.67 6.37 0.62
C THR A 118 12.14 6.53 -0.82
N ASP A 119 13.15 5.78 -1.25
CA ASP A 119 13.61 5.75 -2.64
C ASP A 119 12.92 4.67 -3.49
N LEU A 120 12.10 3.81 -2.87
CA LEU A 120 11.42 2.74 -3.58
C LEU A 120 10.32 3.30 -4.47
N TYR A 121 10.60 3.38 -5.77
CA TYR A 121 9.67 3.94 -6.74
C TYR A 121 8.33 3.20 -6.83
N ARG A 122 8.30 1.90 -6.46
CA ARG A 122 7.04 1.16 -6.32
C ARG A 122 6.10 1.83 -5.31
N ALA A 123 6.62 2.30 -4.18
CA ALA A 123 5.84 3.03 -3.17
C ALA A 123 5.37 4.38 -3.72
N HIS A 124 6.23 5.06 -4.49
CA HIS A 124 5.89 6.30 -5.18
C HIS A 124 4.73 6.10 -6.15
N ALA A 125 4.82 5.09 -7.01
CA ALA A 125 3.78 4.78 -7.98
C ALA A 125 2.41 4.53 -7.32
N VAL A 126 2.36 3.83 -6.19
CA VAL A 126 1.10 3.58 -5.47
C VAL A 126 0.47 4.87 -4.94
N VAL A 127 1.25 5.75 -4.31
CA VAL A 127 0.75 7.04 -3.83
C VAL A 127 0.33 7.93 -5.00
N ILE A 128 1.11 7.95 -6.08
CA ILE A 128 0.80 8.73 -7.28
C ILE A 128 -0.52 8.25 -7.87
N ILE A 129 -0.71 6.94 -8.06
CA ILE A 129 -1.97 6.35 -8.54
C ILE A 129 -3.15 6.82 -7.69
N ALA A 130 -3.08 6.63 -6.36
CA ALA A 130 -4.16 7.02 -5.46
C ALA A 130 -4.46 8.53 -5.53
N THR A 131 -3.42 9.35 -5.68
CA THR A 131 -3.54 10.82 -5.81
C THR A 131 -4.11 11.23 -7.16
N LEU A 132 -3.73 10.56 -8.26
CA LEU A 132 -4.30 10.82 -9.58
C LEU A 132 -5.77 10.42 -9.66
N GLU A 133 -6.18 9.37 -8.95
CA GLU A 133 -7.57 8.91 -8.94
C GLU A 133 -8.48 9.78 -8.10
N HIS A 134 -8.01 10.20 -6.93
CA HIS A 134 -8.86 10.80 -5.91
C HIS A 134 -8.44 12.20 -5.48
N GLY A 135 -7.25 12.68 -5.85
CA GLY A 135 -6.70 13.95 -5.41
C GLY A 135 -7.35 15.18 -6.04
N LYS A 136 -7.20 16.31 -5.33
CA LYS A 136 -7.51 17.64 -5.87
C LYS A 136 -6.45 18.04 -6.91
N PRO A 137 -6.74 18.99 -7.81
CA PRO A 137 -5.79 19.42 -8.85
C PRO A 137 -4.40 19.79 -8.33
N ASP A 138 -4.29 20.37 -7.13
CA ASP A 138 -2.98 20.69 -6.54
C ASP A 138 -2.18 19.45 -6.13
N ALA A 139 -2.82 18.51 -5.45
CA ALA A 139 -2.20 17.24 -5.08
C ALA A 139 -1.80 16.42 -6.31
N VAL A 140 -2.63 16.43 -7.37
CA VAL A 140 -2.34 15.81 -8.66
C VAL A 140 -1.06 16.38 -9.28
N ARG A 141 -0.89 17.71 -9.29
CA ARG A 141 0.35 18.35 -9.76
C ARG A 141 1.57 17.94 -8.94
N ARG A 142 1.45 17.93 -7.61
CA ARG A 142 2.54 17.51 -6.70
C ARG A 142 2.92 16.03 -6.89
N ALA A 143 1.95 15.16 -7.14
CA ALA A 143 2.19 13.75 -7.47
C ALA A 143 2.88 13.60 -8.84
N ALA A 144 2.42 14.35 -9.84
CA ALA A 144 2.99 14.31 -11.19
C ALA A 144 4.48 14.68 -11.24
N GLN A 145 4.92 15.62 -10.40
CA GLN A 145 6.35 16.00 -10.26
C GLN A 145 7.24 14.85 -9.78
N ARG A 146 6.67 13.78 -9.23
CA ARG A 146 7.38 12.61 -8.70
C ARG A 146 7.32 11.40 -9.64
N LEU A 147 6.68 11.52 -10.80
CA LEU A 147 6.68 10.47 -11.83
C LEU A 147 8.11 10.23 -12.32
N ARG A 148 8.54 8.98 -12.41
CA ARG A 148 9.85 8.58 -12.95
C ARG A 148 9.64 7.51 -14.03
N ASN A 149 10.53 7.51 -15.02
CA ASN A 149 10.60 6.41 -15.98
C ASN A 149 11.39 5.24 -15.37
N GLN A 150 10.76 4.53 -14.43
CA GLN A 150 11.33 3.35 -13.77
C GLN A 150 10.28 2.24 -13.74
N PRO A 151 10.63 0.99 -14.07
CA PRO A 151 9.67 -0.11 -14.11
C PRO A 151 9.09 -0.39 -12.72
N VAL A 152 7.78 -0.64 -12.69
CA VAL A 152 7.04 -1.22 -11.56
C VAL A 152 6.31 -2.49 -12.02
N ASP A 153 5.65 -3.19 -11.10
CA ASP A 153 4.91 -4.41 -11.46
C ASP A 153 3.91 -4.14 -12.61
N PRO A 154 3.72 -5.08 -13.56
CA PRO A 154 2.91 -4.84 -14.75
C PRO A 154 1.50 -4.33 -14.49
N PHE A 155 0.87 -4.78 -13.40
CA PHE A 155 -0.46 -4.31 -13.00
C PHE A 155 -0.45 -2.84 -12.58
N LEU A 156 0.53 -2.45 -11.74
CA LEU A 156 0.69 -1.06 -11.32
C LEU A 156 1.06 -0.17 -12.50
N GLN A 157 1.93 -0.65 -13.39
CA GLN A 157 2.35 0.09 -14.58
C GLN A 157 1.16 0.43 -15.47
N ARG A 158 0.32 -0.57 -15.81
CA ARG A 158 -0.89 -0.34 -16.63
C ARG A 158 -1.83 0.70 -16.00
N ARG A 159 -2.00 0.65 -14.68
CA ARG A 159 -2.86 1.60 -13.97
C ARG A 159 -2.25 3.00 -13.97
N LEU A 160 -0.95 3.11 -13.75
CA LEU A 160 -0.23 4.39 -13.81
C LEU A 160 -0.33 5.01 -15.21
N ASP A 161 -0.04 4.24 -16.26
CA ASP A 161 -0.07 4.71 -17.65
C ASP A 161 -1.46 5.23 -18.03
N MET A 162 -2.51 4.51 -17.65
CA MET A 162 -3.91 4.93 -17.88
C MET A 162 -4.22 6.28 -17.22
N LEU A 163 -3.79 6.47 -15.96
CA LEU A 163 -4.06 7.69 -15.21
C LEU A 163 -3.22 8.87 -15.72
N VAL A 164 -1.96 8.62 -16.03
CA VAL A 164 -1.06 9.60 -16.66
C VAL A 164 -1.67 10.11 -17.96
N ALA A 165 -2.14 9.20 -18.83
CA ALA A 165 -2.81 9.58 -20.08
C ALA A 165 -4.12 10.35 -19.83
N ARG A 166 -4.94 9.91 -18.86
CA ARG A 166 -6.20 10.59 -18.49
C ARG A 166 -5.98 12.03 -18.02
N HIS A 167 -4.86 12.29 -17.35
CA HIS A 167 -4.48 13.63 -16.87
C HIS A 167 -3.63 14.43 -17.85
N GLY A 168 -3.34 13.88 -19.04
CA GLY A 168 -2.49 14.55 -20.06
C GLY A 168 -1.06 14.79 -19.58
N LEU A 169 -0.54 13.91 -18.72
CA LEU A 169 0.80 14.01 -18.14
C LEU A 169 1.82 13.28 -19.03
N ASP A 170 3.08 13.73 -18.99
CA ASP A 170 4.20 13.12 -19.69
C ASP A 170 5.21 12.51 -18.69
N MET A 171 5.55 11.23 -18.88
CA MET A 171 6.51 10.49 -18.05
C MET A 171 7.96 10.93 -18.29
N ALA A 172 8.24 11.68 -19.37
CA ALA A 172 9.60 12.05 -19.77
C ALA A 172 10.22 13.21 -18.95
N HIS A 173 9.45 13.93 -18.12
CA HIS A 173 9.88 15.20 -17.53
C HIS A 173 10.62 15.15 -16.18
N SER A 174 10.99 13.97 -15.65
CA SER A 174 11.67 13.88 -14.33
C SER A 174 13.20 13.64 -14.37
N SER A 175 13.87 13.82 -15.51
CA SER A 175 15.33 13.63 -15.60
C SER A 175 16.19 14.84 -15.22
N LYS A 176 15.68 15.79 -14.42
CA LYS A 176 16.58 16.78 -13.80
C LYS A 176 17.40 16.10 -12.70
N ARG A 177 18.52 15.49 -13.09
CA ARG A 177 19.64 15.23 -12.17
C ARG A 177 19.95 16.55 -11.45
N PRO A 178 20.10 16.57 -10.11
CA PRO A 178 20.67 17.74 -9.46
C PRO A 178 22.07 17.99 -10.05
N ALA A 179 22.26 19.16 -10.63
CA ALA A 179 23.56 19.63 -11.08
C ALA A 179 24.44 19.81 -9.83
N GLY A 180 25.31 18.85 -9.53
CA GLY A 180 26.17 18.98 -8.36
C GLY A 180 27.04 17.81 -7.92
N TYR A 181 27.06 16.66 -8.59
CA TYR A 181 28.01 15.60 -8.22
C TYR A 181 29.26 15.64 -9.10
N LYS A 182 30.28 16.38 -8.65
CA LYS A 182 31.65 16.19 -9.11
C LYS A 182 32.15 14.89 -8.49
N ALA A 183 32.49 13.91 -9.33
CA ALA A 183 33.30 12.78 -8.88
C ALA A 183 34.75 13.26 -8.87
N ASP A 184 35.27 13.52 -7.66
CA ASP A 184 36.70 13.55 -7.41
C ASP A 184 37.12 12.17 -6.88
N HIS A 185 38.23 11.68 -7.46
CA HIS A 185 39.02 10.47 -7.17
C HIS A 185 38.72 9.22 -8.00
#